data_AF-A0A6L5F4V7-F1
#
_entry.id   AF-A0A6L5F4V7-F1
#
_cell.length_a   1.000
_cell.length_b   1.000
_cell.length_c   1.000
_cell.angle_alpha   90.00
_cell.angle_beta   90.00
_cell.angle_gamma   90.00
#
_symmetry.space_group_name_H-M   'P 1'
#
loop_
_entity.id
_entity.type
_entity.pdbx_description
1 polymer ?
#
loop_
_entity_poly.entity_id
_entity_poly.type
_entity_poly.pdbx_seq_one_letter_code
_entity_poly.pdbx_strand_id
1 'polypeptide(L)'
;MDRERFPGLRDDWVRLDGPAGTQAVDDAIEASATWWRSGDPANAHGPFPQAEATDALVWSARHVCAELLGCQPDSIVFGESMTSLTMRFAAAVGRSLSPGDEVVVTRLDHDGNVRPWVVAALRAGEMDRIGPALAGSHTSLRDDYE
;
A
#
# COMPACT_ATOMS: atom_id res chain seq x y z
N MET A 1 7.45 -26.32 -3.33
CA MET A 1 6.39 -25.28 -3.25
C MET A 1 5.15 -25.96 -2.73
N ASP A 2 4.56 -25.45 -1.66
CA ASP A 2 3.50 -26.15 -0.93
C ASP A 2 2.12 -25.87 -1.52
N ARG A 3 1.84 -26.44 -2.71
CA ARG A 3 0.58 -26.20 -3.45
C ARG A 3 -0.66 -26.63 -2.65
N GLU A 4 -0.51 -27.62 -1.78
CA GLU A 4 -1.61 -28.16 -0.98
C GLU A 4 -2.22 -27.11 -0.02
N ARG A 5 -1.39 -26.16 0.40
CA ARG A 5 -1.75 -25.01 1.25
C ARG A 5 -2.47 -23.87 0.54
N PHE A 6 -2.67 -23.96 -0.77
CA PHE A 6 -3.42 -22.95 -1.53
C PHE A 6 -4.70 -23.58 -2.09
N PRO A 7 -5.83 -23.51 -1.35
CA PRO A 7 -7.08 -24.15 -1.75
C PRO A 7 -7.58 -23.72 -3.14
N GLY A 8 -7.31 -22.48 -3.55
CA GLY A 8 -7.67 -21.94 -4.87
C GLY A 8 -6.89 -22.55 -6.04
N LEU A 9 -5.92 -23.42 -5.78
CA LEU A 9 -5.12 -24.13 -6.79
C LEU A 9 -5.48 -25.62 -6.88
N ARG A 10 -6.67 -26.05 -6.44
CA ARG A 10 -7.07 -27.47 -6.48
C ARG A 10 -7.73 -27.90 -7.78
N ASP A 11 -7.96 -26.97 -8.71
CA ASP A 11 -8.51 -27.27 -10.03
C ASP A 11 -7.42 -27.56 -11.07
N ASP A 12 -7.86 -27.91 -12.28
CA ASP A 12 -6.99 -28.27 -13.41
C ASP A 12 -6.41 -27.04 -14.15
N TRP A 13 -6.52 -25.84 -13.58
CA TRP A 13 -6.08 -24.60 -14.19
C TRP A 13 -4.71 -24.15 -13.65
N VAL A 14 -3.86 -23.66 -14.55
CA VAL A 14 -2.58 -23.02 -14.18
C VAL A 14 -2.80 -21.52 -14.05
N ARG A 15 -2.44 -20.94 -12.90
CA ARG A 15 -2.50 -19.50 -12.64
C ARG A 15 -1.16 -18.85 -12.98
N LEU A 16 -1.16 -18.00 -13.99
CA LEU A 16 0.04 -17.27 -14.47
C LEU A 16 -0.13 -15.74 -14.37
N ASP A 17 -1.09 -15.30 -13.56
CA ASP A 17 -1.52 -13.92 -13.35
C ASP A 17 -1.09 -13.37 -11.97
N GLY A 18 -0.09 -13.99 -11.34
CA GLY A 18 0.41 -13.61 -10.01
C GLY A 18 0.68 -12.10 -9.81
N PRO A 19 1.24 -11.36 -10.79
CA PRO A 19 1.43 -9.90 -10.67
C PRO A 19 0.13 -9.10 -10.52
N ALA A 20 -1.01 -9.63 -10.98
CA ALA A 20 -2.32 -9.00 -10.79
C ALA A 20 -2.94 -9.33 -9.43
N GLY A 21 -2.56 -10.47 -8.83
CA GLY A 21 -3.03 -10.89 -7.52
C GLY A 21 -2.61 -12.32 -7.17
N THR A 22 -2.36 -12.57 -5.89
CA THR A 22 -1.96 -13.89 -5.39
C THR A 22 -3.16 -14.70 -4.90
N GLN A 23 -3.10 -16.02 -5.02
CA GLN A 23 -4.02 -16.90 -4.30
C GLN A 23 -3.70 -16.89 -2.79
N ALA A 24 -4.72 -16.94 -1.95
CA ALA A 24 -4.55 -16.97 -0.49
C ALA A 24 -4.11 -18.36 -0.01
N VAL A 25 -3.20 -18.37 0.97
CA VAL A 25 -2.81 -19.58 1.71
C VAL A 25 -3.90 -19.93 2.74
N ASP A 26 -4.08 -21.21 3.01
CA ASP A 26 -5.08 -21.75 3.95
C ASP A 26 -5.10 -21.05 5.31
N ASP A 27 -3.95 -20.86 5.94
CA ASP A 27 -3.83 -20.21 7.24
C ASP A 27 -4.36 -18.77 7.22
N ALA A 28 -4.15 -18.02 6.13
CA ALA A 28 -4.64 -16.64 6.02
C ALA A 28 -6.17 -16.59 5.92
N ILE A 29 -6.75 -17.57 5.22
CA ILE A 29 -8.21 -17.74 5.11
C ILE A 29 -8.78 -18.07 6.49
N GLU A 30 -8.22 -19.07 7.17
CA GLU A 30 -8.73 -19.52 8.46
C GLU A 30 -8.52 -18.48 9.58
N ALA A 31 -7.39 -17.77 9.60
CA ALA A 31 -7.15 -16.69 10.56
C ALA A 31 -8.20 -15.57 10.43
N SER A 32 -8.48 -15.17 9.18
CA SER A 32 -9.50 -14.14 8.89
C SER A 32 -10.88 -14.62 9.32
N ALA A 33 -11.26 -15.86 8.96
CA ALA A 33 -12.55 -16.43 9.33
C ALA A 33 -12.70 -16.62 10.85
N THR A 34 -11.63 -17.01 11.53
CA THR A 34 -11.59 -17.18 12.98
C THR A 34 -11.80 -15.86 13.70
N TRP A 35 -11.10 -14.80 13.27
CA TRP A 35 -11.29 -13.45 13.82
C TRP A 35 -12.75 -13.01 13.70
N TRP A 36 -13.36 -13.13 12.52
CA TRP A 36 -14.75 -12.71 12.32
C TRP A 36 -15.78 -13.56 13.10
N ARG A 37 -15.48 -14.82 13.42
CA ARG A 37 -16.35 -15.70 14.22
C ARG A 37 -16.15 -15.55 15.73
N SER A 38 -15.05 -14.96 16.18
CA SER A 38 -14.68 -14.89 17.60
C SER A 38 -15.65 -14.07 18.46
N GLY A 39 -16.32 -13.08 17.88
CA GLY A 39 -17.06 -12.05 18.61
C GLY A 39 -16.20 -10.89 19.13
N ASP A 40 -14.88 -10.93 18.88
CA ASP A 40 -13.92 -9.88 19.20
C ASP A 40 -13.89 -8.67 18.25
N PRO A 41 -14.34 -8.73 16.97
CA PRO A 41 -14.30 -7.56 16.11
C PRO A 41 -15.10 -6.39 16.67
N ALA A 42 -14.43 -5.28 16.95
CA ALA A 42 -15.05 -4.04 17.40
C ALA A 42 -14.24 -2.82 16.96
N ASN A 43 -14.74 -1.62 17.28
CA ASN A 43 -13.93 -0.41 17.15
C ASN A 43 -12.77 -0.47 18.16
N ALA A 44 -11.60 -0.04 17.69
CA ALA A 44 -10.39 0.13 18.49
C ALA A 44 -10.55 1.18 19.60
N HIS A 45 -9.65 1.15 20.59
CA HIS A 45 -9.46 2.19 21.61
C HIS A 45 -10.63 2.46 22.57
N GLY A 46 -11.59 1.53 22.66
CA GLY A 46 -12.68 1.56 23.63
C GLY A 46 -12.31 0.92 24.99
N PRO A 47 -13.00 1.26 26.08
CA PRO A 47 -12.75 0.70 27.41
C PRO A 47 -13.49 -0.65 27.62
N PHE A 48 -13.40 -1.56 26.65
CA PHE A 48 -14.08 -2.86 26.69
C PHE A 48 -13.24 -3.96 26.04
N PRO A 49 -13.41 -5.24 26.43
CA PRO A 49 -12.49 -6.32 26.04
C PRO A 49 -12.28 -6.50 24.53
N GLN A 50 -13.33 -6.32 23.72
CA GLN A 50 -13.26 -6.46 22.27
C GLN A 50 -12.41 -5.37 21.60
N ALA A 51 -12.40 -4.15 22.17
CA ALA A 51 -11.51 -3.10 21.69
C ALA A 51 -10.05 -3.42 22.03
N GLU A 52 -9.77 -3.95 23.23
CA GLU A 52 -8.44 -4.41 23.61
C GLU A 52 -7.94 -5.54 22.70
N ALA A 53 -8.81 -6.50 22.37
CA ALA A 53 -8.51 -7.58 21.42
C ALA A 53 -8.19 -7.03 20.02
N THR A 54 -8.96 -6.03 19.55
CA THR A 54 -8.73 -5.37 18.26
C THR A 54 -7.39 -4.63 18.25
N ASP A 55 -7.08 -3.86 19.30
CA ASP A 55 -5.82 -3.13 19.44
C ASP A 55 -4.63 -4.09 19.49
N ALA A 56 -4.76 -5.21 20.22
CA ALA A 56 -3.74 -6.25 20.29
C ALA A 56 -3.50 -6.92 18.92
N LEU A 57 -4.55 -7.21 18.15
CA LEU A 57 -4.42 -7.76 16.80
C LEU A 57 -3.70 -6.79 15.86
N VAL A 58 -4.09 -5.52 15.86
CA VAL A 58 -3.45 -4.48 15.03
C VAL A 58 -1.98 -4.30 15.40
N TRP A 59 -1.67 -4.28 16.70
CA TRP A 59 -0.30 -4.16 17.18
C TRP A 59 0.57 -5.38 16.80
N SER A 60 0.04 -6.59 16.95
CA SER A 60 0.71 -7.82 16.51
C SER A 60 0.99 -7.80 15.00
N ALA A 61 0.00 -7.39 14.18
CA ALA A 61 0.17 -7.28 12.74
C ALA A 61 1.26 -6.27 12.36
N ARG A 62 1.34 -5.12 13.06
CA ARG A 62 2.42 -4.12 12.86
C ARG A 62 3.80 -4.71 13.13
N HIS A 63 3.94 -5.49 14.21
CA HIS A 63 5.20 -6.14 14.55
C HIS A 63 5.65 -7.11 13.45
N VAL A 64 4.75 -7.98 12.97
CA VAL A 64 5.07 -8.94 11.90
C VAL A 64 5.46 -8.23 10.61
N CYS A 65 4.72 -7.19 10.21
CA CYS A 65 5.08 -6.39 9.04
C CYS A 65 6.43 -5.67 9.20
N ALA A 66 6.71 -5.14 10.39
CA ALA A 66 7.96 -4.45 10.67
C ALA A 66 9.17 -5.39 10.64
N GLU A 67 9.02 -6.63 11.14
CA GLU A 67 10.04 -7.67 11.01
C GLU A 67 10.32 -7.99 9.54
N LEU A 68 9.26 -8.19 8.73
CA LEU A 68 9.39 -8.45 7.30
C LEU A 68 10.09 -7.31 6.55
N LEU A 69 9.78 -6.06 6.90
CA LEU A 69 10.28 -4.87 6.20
C LEU A 69 11.56 -4.28 6.81
N GLY A 70 12.03 -4.79 7.94
CA GLY A 70 13.20 -4.28 8.65
C GLY A 70 13.04 -2.86 9.21
N CYS A 71 11.83 -2.50 9.67
CA CYS A 71 11.53 -1.17 10.21
C CYS A 71 10.97 -1.22 11.64
N GLN A 72 10.53 -0.08 12.17
CA GLN A 72 9.86 -0.04 13.48
C GLN A 72 8.36 -0.33 13.33
N PRO A 73 7.70 -0.99 14.29
CA PRO A 73 6.25 -1.24 14.25
C PRO A 73 5.41 0.04 14.12
N ASP A 74 5.86 1.13 14.74
CA ASP A 74 5.19 2.43 14.71
C ASP A 74 5.23 3.10 13.33
N SER A 75 6.18 2.72 12.46
CA SER A 75 6.26 3.25 11.08
C SER A 75 5.35 2.52 10.09
N ILE A 76 4.67 1.45 10.51
CA ILE A 76 3.70 0.74 9.65
C ILE A 76 2.40 1.54 9.58
N VAL A 77 1.79 1.66 8.40
CA VAL A 77 0.47 2.26 8.25
C VAL A 77 -0.39 1.35 7.38
N PHE A 78 -1.52 0.91 7.92
CA PHE A 78 -2.48 0.12 7.16
C PHE A 78 -3.41 1.02 6.35
N GLY A 79 -3.73 0.56 5.15
CA GLY A 79 -4.69 1.20 4.26
C GLY A 79 -5.28 0.16 3.31
N GLU A 80 -6.31 0.59 2.59
CA GLU A 80 -7.09 -0.26 1.69
C GLU A 80 -6.26 -0.87 0.55
N SER A 81 -5.33 -0.10 -0.01
CA SER A 81 -4.49 -0.53 -1.12
C SER A 81 -3.22 0.32 -1.20
N MET A 82 -2.24 -0.14 -1.97
CA MET A 82 -1.03 0.64 -2.30
C MET A 82 -1.42 2.01 -2.90
N THR A 83 -2.32 2.02 -3.89
CA THR A 83 -2.78 3.26 -4.54
C THR A 83 -3.47 4.22 -3.56
N SER A 84 -4.34 3.72 -2.69
CA SER A 84 -5.02 4.57 -1.69
C SER A 84 -4.01 5.17 -0.70
N LEU A 85 -2.99 4.40 -0.31
CA LEU A 85 -1.91 4.86 0.57
C LEU A 85 -1.01 5.90 -0.10
N THR A 86 -0.56 5.67 -1.33
CA THR A 86 0.27 6.63 -2.08
C THR A 86 -0.48 7.92 -2.38
N MET A 87 -1.78 7.87 -2.70
CA MET A 87 -2.63 9.06 -2.83
C MET A 87 -2.66 9.91 -1.55
N ARG A 88 -2.84 9.26 -0.38
CA ARG A 88 -2.86 9.96 0.92
C ARG A 88 -1.48 10.50 1.28
N PHE A 89 -0.43 9.73 1.01
CA PHE A 89 0.94 10.13 1.27
C PHE A 89 1.36 11.33 0.42
N ALA A 90 1.13 11.28 -0.90
CA ALA A 90 1.41 12.38 -1.81
C ALA A 90 0.59 13.63 -1.44
N ALA A 91 -0.67 13.48 -1.04
CA ALA A 91 -1.47 14.61 -0.57
C ALA A 91 -0.95 15.19 0.77
N ALA A 92 -0.32 14.38 1.63
CA ALA A 92 0.26 14.83 2.89
C ALA A 92 1.59 15.55 2.69
N VAL A 93 2.51 14.94 1.96
CA VAL A 93 3.84 15.49 1.65
C VAL A 93 3.72 16.65 0.68
N GLY A 94 2.80 16.60 -0.28
CA GLY A 94 2.59 17.67 -1.25
C GLY A 94 2.28 19.03 -0.63
N ARG A 95 1.74 19.07 0.60
CA ARG A 95 1.49 20.33 1.32
C ARG A 95 2.75 21.02 1.83
N SER A 96 3.88 20.31 1.89
CA SER A 96 5.18 20.89 2.28
C SER A 96 6.07 21.24 1.09
N LEU A 97 5.64 20.95 -0.15
CA LEU A 97 6.38 21.33 -1.35
C LEU A 97 6.23 22.84 -1.60
N SER A 98 7.28 23.42 -2.16
CA SER A 98 7.36 24.84 -2.54
C SER A 98 7.73 24.99 -4.02
N PRO A 99 7.49 26.18 -4.62
CA PRO A 99 7.82 26.39 -6.02
C PRO A 99 9.29 26.12 -6.29
N GLY A 100 9.57 25.25 -7.26
CA GLY A 100 10.93 24.83 -7.62
C GLY A 100 11.37 23.51 -7.00
N ASP A 101 10.61 22.93 -6.07
CA ASP A 101 10.82 21.56 -5.63
C ASP A 101 10.53 20.58 -6.76
N GLU A 102 11.26 19.47 -6.79
CA GLU A 102 11.14 18.44 -7.83
C GLU A 102 10.71 17.10 -7.21
N VAL A 103 9.67 16.49 -7.79
CA VAL A 103 9.28 15.11 -7.47
C VAL A 103 9.81 14.19 -8.55
N VAL A 104 10.61 13.22 -8.13
CA VAL A 104 11.28 12.27 -9.01
C VAL A 104 10.57 10.93 -8.98
N VAL A 105 10.19 10.44 -10.15
CA VAL A 105 9.64 9.09 -10.36
C VAL A 105 10.46 8.34 -11.40
N THR A 106 10.11 7.11 -11.73
CA THR A 106 10.75 6.35 -12.81
C THR A 106 9.73 5.95 -13.87
N ARG A 107 10.19 5.71 -15.10
CA ARG A 107 9.34 5.19 -16.19
C ARG A 107 8.85 3.75 -15.93
N LEU A 108 9.43 3.06 -14.95
CA LEU A 108 9.06 1.70 -14.56
C LEU A 108 8.02 1.68 -13.43
N ASP A 109 7.78 2.82 -12.78
CA ASP A 109 6.80 2.90 -11.71
C ASP A 109 5.39 2.56 -12.21
N HIS A 110 4.67 1.79 -11.40
CA HIS A 110 3.25 1.60 -11.60
C HIS A 110 2.53 2.96 -11.51
N ASP A 111 1.49 3.18 -12.32
CA ASP A 111 0.76 4.45 -12.36
C ASP A 111 0.22 4.89 -10.98
N GLY A 112 -0.13 3.92 -10.14
CA GLY A 112 -0.50 4.13 -8.73
C GLY A 112 0.60 4.73 -7.84
N ASN A 113 1.85 4.79 -8.28
CA ASN A 113 2.96 5.51 -7.64
C ASN A 113 3.37 6.79 -8.40
N VAL A 114 2.78 7.08 -9.57
CA VAL A 114 3.07 8.28 -10.39
C VAL A 114 1.94 9.32 -10.27
N ARG A 115 0.70 8.92 -10.58
CA ARG A 115 -0.46 9.83 -10.57
C ARG A 115 -0.72 10.53 -9.25
N PRO A 116 -0.51 9.92 -8.07
CA PRO A 116 -0.63 10.64 -6.80
C PRO A 116 0.17 11.94 -6.75
N TRP A 117 1.40 11.95 -7.28
CA TRP A 117 2.27 13.12 -7.29
C TRP A 117 1.81 14.16 -8.30
N VAL A 118 1.34 13.72 -9.47
CA VAL A 118 0.72 14.61 -10.48
C VAL A 118 -0.48 15.33 -9.89
N VAL A 119 -1.37 14.61 -9.21
CA VAL A 119 -2.54 15.18 -8.54
C VAL A 119 -2.14 16.13 -7.41
N ALA A 120 -1.12 15.79 -6.62
CA ALA A 120 -0.63 16.65 -5.55
C ALA A 120 -0.06 17.96 -6.08
N ALA A 121 0.77 17.92 -7.13
CA ALA A 121 1.34 19.09 -7.80
C ALA A 121 0.26 20.01 -8.40
N LEU A 122 -0.72 19.43 -9.10
CA LEU A 122 -1.89 20.16 -9.63
C LEU A 122 -2.66 20.90 -8.53
N ARG A 123 -2.85 20.27 -7.36
CA ARG A 123 -3.57 20.87 -6.23
C ARG A 123 -2.78 21.98 -5.54
N ALA A 124 -1.45 21.93 -5.56
CA ALA A 124 -0.59 22.99 -5.03
C ALA A 124 -0.57 24.23 -5.93
N GLY A 125 -1.13 24.16 -7.14
CA GLY A 125 -1.00 25.22 -8.15
C GLY A 125 0.39 25.24 -8.80
N GLU A 126 1.22 24.24 -8.52
CA GLU A 126 2.62 24.16 -8.90
C GLU A 126 2.82 22.99 -9.86
N MET A 127 2.66 23.27 -11.15
CA MET A 127 2.72 22.24 -12.17
C MET A 127 4.05 22.23 -12.92
N ASP A 128 5.15 22.64 -12.32
CA ASP A 128 6.35 22.90 -13.12
C ASP A 128 7.24 21.67 -13.37
N ARG A 129 7.42 20.71 -12.43
CA ARG A 129 8.33 19.56 -12.70
C ARG A 129 7.99 18.27 -11.94
N ILE A 130 7.49 17.27 -12.67
CA ILE A 130 7.62 15.85 -12.31
C ILE A 130 8.40 15.21 -13.44
N GLY A 131 9.54 14.58 -13.13
CA GLY A 131 10.45 14.04 -14.15
C GLY A 131 11.06 12.70 -13.76
N PRO A 132 11.52 11.91 -14.74
CA PRO A 132 12.15 10.62 -14.47
C PRO A 132 13.57 10.81 -13.93
N ALA A 133 13.97 10.01 -12.94
CA ALA A 133 15.39 9.86 -12.58
C ALA A 133 16.12 9.02 -13.65
N LEU A 134 16.71 9.67 -14.65
CA LEU A 134 17.84 9.13 -15.40
C LEU A 134 18.90 10.22 -15.53
N ALA A 135 20.16 9.84 -15.26
CA ALA A 135 21.31 10.73 -15.41
C ALA A 135 21.36 11.29 -16.84
N GLY A 136 21.11 12.60 -17.00
CA GLY A 136 21.53 13.36 -18.18
C GLY A 136 20.46 14.07 -19.01
N SER A 137 19.15 13.88 -18.79
CA SER A 137 18.15 14.70 -19.48
C SER A 137 16.80 14.66 -18.76
N HIS A 138 16.40 15.79 -18.17
CA HIS A 138 15.11 15.97 -17.52
C HIS A 138 13.99 16.00 -18.58
N THR A 139 13.21 14.93 -18.69
CA THR A 139 11.94 14.95 -19.45
C THR A 139 10.81 15.28 -18.49
N SER A 140 10.08 16.36 -18.71
CA SER A 140 8.88 16.66 -17.92
C SER A 140 7.76 15.69 -18.31
N LEU A 141 7.07 15.09 -17.34
CA LEU A 141 5.89 14.25 -17.56
C LEU A 141 4.69 15.02 -18.15
N ARG A 142 4.83 16.33 -18.45
CA ARG A 142 3.85 17.11 -19.22
C ARG A 142 3.57 16.49 -20.60
N ASP A 143 4.55 15.85 -21.23
CA ASP A 143 4.46 15.46 -22.65
C ASP A 143 3.85 14.07 -22.89
N ASP A 144 3.72 13.22 -21.85
CA ASP A 144 3.30 11.82 -22.00
C ASP A 144 1.80 11.56 -21.65
N TYR A 145 1.04 12.58 -21.23
CA TYR A 145 -0.34 12.44 -20.76
C TYR A 145 -1.34 13.47 -21.31
N GLU A 146 -1.09 14.02 -22.50
CA GLU A 146 -2.13 14.56 -23.41
C GLU A 146 -2.65 13.45 -24.33
#